data_AF-A0A3M1G682-F1
#
_entry.id   AF-A0A3M1G682-F1
#
_cell.length_a   1.000
_cell.length_b   1.000
_cell.length_c   1.000
_cell.angle_alpha   90.00
_cell.angle_beta   90.00
_cell.angle_gamma   90.00
#
_symmetry.space_group_name_H-M   'P 1'
#
loop_
_entity.id
_entity.type
_entity.pdbx_description
1 polymer ?
#
loop_
_entity_poly.entity_id
_entity_poly.type
_entity_poly.pdbx_seq_one_letter_code
_entity_poly.pdbx_strand_id
1 'polypeptide(L)'
;MHYIHWLVAQSMLAQGKRYATRYKGSGLQWRRAYGKSNPRGASELASVWFTAYPPSIITRPGETVLKTLADPALWEAFDALGVHGMHTGPMKRAGGVQG
;
A
#
# COMPACT_ATOMS: atom_id res chain seq x y z
N MET A 1 12.89 -22.24 23.56
CA MET A 1 13.44 -20.88 23.75
C MET A 1 13.96 -20.24 22.46
N HIS A 2 14.68 -20.97 21.59
CA HIS A 2 15.22 -20.43 20.33
C HIS A 2 14.16 -19.80 19.39
N TYR A 3 12.99 -20.45 19.24
CA TYR A 3 11.90 -19.93 18.40
C TYR A 3 11.29 -18.61 18.90
N ILE A 4 11.13 -18.46 20.22
CA ILE A 4 10.62 -17.21 20.82
C ILE A 4 11.61 -16.07 20.62
N HIS A 5 12.91 -16.34 20.79
CA HIS A 5 13.95 -15.34 20.53
C HIS A 5 13.95 -14.90 19.07
N TRP A 6 13.74 -15.84 18.14
CA TRP A 6 13.60 -15.54 16.73
C TRP A 6 12.38 -14.64 16.46
N LEU A 7 11.19 -14.99 16.99
CA LEU A 7 9.98 -14.15 16.83
C LEU A 7 10.18 -12.74 17.40
N VAL A 8 10.81 -12.62 18.57
CA VAL A 8 11.13 -11.31 19.18
C VAL A 8 12.06 -10.50 18.28
N ALA A 9 13.08 -11.13 17.69
CA ALA A 9 13.99 -10.47 16.75
C ALA A 9 13.28 -10.00 15.46
N GLN A 10 12.25 -10.71 15.02
CA GLN A 10 11.42 -10.35 13.86
C GLN A 10 10.28 -9.37 14.20
N SER A 11 10.03 -9.06 15.48
CA SER A 11 8.94 -8.17 15.89
C SER A 11 9.10 -6.75 15.33
N MET A 12 7.96 -6.07 15.08
CA MET A 12 7.95 -4.67 14.64
C MET A 12 8.72 -3.75 15.61
N LEU A 13 8.66 -4.02 16.92
CA LEU A 13 9.38 -3.23 17.92
C LEU A 13 10.90 -3.39 17.80
N ALA A 14 11.39 -4.62 17.64
CA ALA A 14 12.82 -4.88 17.46
C ALA A 14 13.35 -4.27 16.15
N GLN A 15 12.60 -4.41 15.05
CA GLN A 15 12.93 -3.78 13.78
C GLN A 15 12.88 -2.25 13.87
N GLY A 16 11.85 -1.69 14.51
CA GLY A 16 11.68 -0.25 14.70
C GLY A 16 12.85 0.38 15.46
N LYS A 17 13.33 -0.28 16.53
CA LYS A 17 14.54 0.16 17.27
C LYS A 17 15.79 0.20 16.37
N ARG A 18 15.97 -0.78 15.47
CA ARG A 18 17.08 -0.82 14.51
C ARG A 18 16.99 0.26 13.44
N TYR A 19 15.79 0.58 12.97
CA TYR A 19 15.61 1.68 12.02
C TYR A 19 15.80 3.03 12.70
N ALA A 20 15.33 3.19 13.93
CA ALA A 20 15.43 4.44 14.68
C ALA A 20 16.89 4.91 14.82
N THR A 21 17.86 4.02 15.03
CA THR A 21 19.29 4.41 15.10
C THR A 21 19.82 5.01 13.80
N ARG A 22 19.26 4.63 12.64
CA ARG A 22 19.66 5.18 11.33
C ARG A 22 19.06 6.57 11.05
N TYR A 23 17.91 6.88 11.66
CA TYR A 23 17.19 8.14 11.39
C TYR A 23 17.30 9.16 12.53
N LYS A 24 17.54 8.73 13.77
CA LYS A 24 17.67 9.59 14.96
C LYS A 24 18.76 10.64 14.76
N GLY A 25 18.39 11.91 14.90
CA GLY A 25 19.33 13.04 14.79
C GLY A 25 19.78 13.38 13.37
N SER A 26 19.18 12.77 12.34
CA SER A 26 19.47 13.09 10.93
C SER A 26 18.28 13.76 10.25
N GLY A 27 18.54 14.74 9.38
CA GLY A 27 17.51 15.32 8.49
C GLY A 27 16.98 14.33 7.43
N LEU A 28 17.50 13.10 7.36
CA LEU A 28 17.09 12.09 6.36
C LEU A 28 15.60 11.73 6.44
N GLN A 29 15.01 11.77 7.64
CA GLN A 29 13.56 11.55 7.82
C GLN A 29 12.72 12.65 7.14
N TRP A 30 13.27 13.85 7.01
CA TRP A 30 12.64 15.04 6.43
C TRP A 30 13.12 15.36 5.01
N ARG A 31 14.14 14.65 4.52
CA ARG A 31 14.74 14.83 3.18
C ARG A 31 14.05 14.06 2.07
N ARG A 32 12.96 13.34 2.34
CA ARG A 32 12.17 12.72 1.26
C ARG A 32 11.24 13.75 0.63
N ALA A 33 11.61 14.10 -0.59
CA ALA A 33 10.81 14.83 -1.57
C ALA A 33 9.50 14.08 -1.85
N TYR A 34 8.48 14.28 -1.02
CA TYR A 34 7.14 14.22 -1.56
C TYR A 34 7.12 15.34 -2.60
N GLY A 35 7.01 14.98 -3.88
CA GLY A 35 6.87 15.97 -4.94
C GLY A 35 5.78 16.98 -4.56
N LYS A 36 5.90 18.22 -5.03
CA LYS A 36 4.86 19.23 -4.77
C LYS A 36 3.49 18.62 -5.09
N SER A 37 2.59 18.58 -4.11
CA SER A 37 1.26 18.02 -4.33
C SER A 37 0.50 18.87 -5.35
N ASN A 38 -0.20 18.22 -6.28
CA ASN A 38 -1.11 18.87 -7.22
C ASN A 38 -2.54 18.32 -7.03
N PRO A 39 -3.20 18.67 -5.91
CA PRO A 39 -4.54 18.15 -5.63
C PRO A 39 -5.56 18.58 -6.69
N ARG A 40 -5.43 19.80 -7.24
CA ARG A 40 -6.31 20.27 -8.32
C ARG A 40 -6.18 19.43 -9.58
N GLY A 41 -4.95 19.19 -10.04
CA GLY A 41 -4.75 18.32 -11.20
C GLY A 41 -5.23 16.88 -10.96
N ALA A 42 -5.10 16.36 -9.74
CA ALA A 42 -5.66 15.05 -9.40
C ALA A 42 -7.20 15.05 -9.47
N SER A 43 -7.86 16.08 -8.93
CA SER A 43 -9.32 16.23 -9.00
C SER A 43 -9.84 16.52 -10.40
N GLU A 44 -9.08 17.24 -11.24
CA GLU A 44 -9.40 17.46 -12.64
C GLU A 44 -9.35 16.15 -13.44
N LEU A 45 -8.41 15.25 -13.13
CA LEU A 45 -8.32 13.93 -13.76
C LEU A 45 -9.37 12.94 -13.23
N ALA A 46 -9.61 12.96 -11.92
CA ALA A 46 -10.56 12.08 -11.25
C ALA A 46 -11.14 12.77 -10.01
N SER A 47 -12.29 13.42 -10.18
CA SER A 47 -13.04 14.03 -9.07
C SER A 47 -13.72 12.98 -8.18
N VAL A 48 -13.96 11.78 -8.74
CA VAL A 48 -14.48 10.60 -8.05
C VAL A 48 -13.51 9.44 -8.29
N TRP A 49 -13.13 8.74 -7.23
CA TRP A 49 -12.26 7.57 -7.29
C TRP A 49 -12.74 6.45 -6.37
N PHE A 50 -12.38 5.22 -6.72
CA PHE A 50 -12.57 4.04 -5.89
C PHE A 50 -11.39 3.83 -4.94
N THR A 51 -11.65 3.65 -3.65
CA THR A 51 -10.63 3.32 -2.65
C THR A 51 -10.59 1.82 -2.43
N ALA A 52 -9.68 1.14 -3.13
CA ALA A 52 -9.50 -0.30 -3.03
C ALA A 52 -8.71 -0.66 -1.76
N TYR A 53 -9.20 -1.62 -0.98
CA TYR A 53 -8.42 -2.27 0.07
C TYR A 53 -8.05 -3.69 -0.37
N PRO A 54 -6.83 -3.91 -0.89
CA PRO A 54 -6.46 -5.15 -1.58
C PRO A 54 -6.67 -6.44 -0.78
N PRO A 55 -6.40 -6.50 0.55
CA PRO A 55 -6.66 -7.69 1.35
C PRO A 55 -8.14 -8.09 1.45
N SER A 56 -9.06 -7.19 1.12
CA SER A 56 -10.52 -7.44 1.14
C SER A 56 -11.11 -7.67 -0.24
N ILE A 57 -10.29 -7.75 -1.29
CA ILE A 57 -10.77 -8.05 -2.64
C ILE A 57 -10.85 -9.55 -2.83
N ILE A 58 -12.05 -10.04 -3.14
CA ILE A 58 -12.28 -11.42 -3.53
C ILE A 58 -11.93 -11.56 -5.01
N THR A 59 -10.90 -12.34 -5.30
CA THR A 59 -10.44 -12.60 -6.67
C THR A 59 -11.06 -13.88 -7.22
N ARG A 60 -11.07 -14.05 -8.56
CA ARG A 60 -11.42 -15.34 -9.16
C ARG A 60 -10.35 -16.39 -8.80
N PRO A 61 -10.67 -17.70 -8.82
CA PRO A 61 -9.70 -18.74 -8.51
C PRO A 61 -8.41 -18.62 -9.34
N GLY A 62 -7.26 -18.59 -8.67
CA GLY A 62 -5.94 -18.46 -9.31
C GLY A 62 -5.58 -17.05 -9.78
N GLU A 63 -6.46 -16.06 -9.61
CA GLU A 63 -6.17 -14.68 -10.01
C GLU A 63 -5.59 -13.85 -8.88
N THR A 64 -4.67 -12.94 -9.24
CA THR A 64 -4.11 -11.98 -8.32
C THR A 64 -5.03 -10.78 -8.16
N VAL A 65 -4.91 -10.07 -7.03
CA VAL A 65 -5.64 -8.81 -6.81
C VAL A 65 -5.33 -7.76 -7.88
N LEU A 66 -4.11 -7.75 -8.42
CA LEU A 66 -3.74 -6.88 -9.54
C LEU A 66 -4.53 -7.20 -10.81
N LYS A 67 -4.70 -8.49 -11.11
CA LYS A 67 -5.49 -8.92 -12.27
C LYS A 67 -6.95 -8.54 -12.10
N THR A 68 -7.53 -8.75 -10.91
CA THR A 68 -8.91 -8.34 -10.62
C THR A 68 -9.11 -6.83 -10.72
N LEU A 69 -8.18 -6.02 -10.22
CA LEU A 69 -8.26 -4.55 -10.31
C LEU A 69 -7.98 -4.01 -11.73
N ALA A 70 -7.38 -4.80 -12.61
CA ALA A 70 -7.12 -4.46 -14.01
C ALA A 70 -8.22 -4.98 -14.97
N ASP A 71 -9.28 -5.62 -14.46
CA ASP A 71 -10.33 -6.21 -15.29
C ASP A 71 -11.08 -5.10 -16.07
N PRO A 72 -11.11 -5.14 -17.42
CA PRO A 72 -11.80 -4.13 -18.22
C PRO A 72 -13.27 -3.96 -17.85
N ALA A 73 -13.97 -5.05 -17.51
CA ALA A 73 -15.38 -4.99 -17.14
C ALA A 73 -15.60 -4.20 -15.84
N LEU A 74 -14.62 -4.23 -14.92
CA LEU A 74 -14.64 -3.39 -13.72
C LEU A 74 -14.51 -1.91 -14.08
N TRP A 75 -13.60 -1.58 -15.01
CA TRP A 75 -13.38 -0.21 -15.45
C TRP A 75 -14.55 0.35 -16.27
N GLU A 76 -15.21 -0.46 -17.09
CA GLU A 76 -16.46 -0.09 -17.75
C GLU A 76 -17.57 0.22 -16.73
N ALA A 77 -17.69 -0.58 -15.67
CA ALA A 77 -18.64 -0.32 -14.59
C ALA A 77 -18.30 0.96 -13.80
N PHE A 78 -17.01 1.24 -13.59
CA PHE A 78 -16.56 2.48 -12.98
C PHE A 78 -16.88 3.70 -13.84
N ASP A 79 -16.62 3.64 -15.15
CA ASP A 79 -16.94 4.71 -16.09
C ASP A 79 -18.45 5.02 -16.10
N ALA A 80 -19.29 3.99 -16.12
CA ALA A 80 -20.75 4.13 -16.02
C ALA A 80 -21.21 4.81 -14.72
N LEU A 81 -20.42 4.73 -13.64
CA LEU A 81 -20.67 5.36 -12.35
C LEU A 81 -19.94 6.71 -12.19
N GLY A 82 -19.19 7.16 -13.20
CA GLY A 82 -18.40 8.39 -13.17
C GLY A 82 -17.14 8.30 -12.30
N VAL A 83 -16.65 7.08 -12.04
CA VAL A 83 -15.41 6.83 -11.29
C VAL A 83 -14.23 6.77 -12.26
N HIS A 84 -13.34 7.76 -12.19
CA HIS A 84 -12.23 7.90 -13.15
C HIS A 84 -10.85 7.64 -12.54
N GLY A 85 -10.81 7.13 -11.31
CA GLY A 85 -9.56 6.86 -10.62
C GLY A 85 -9.68 5.76 -9.58
N MET A 86 -8.53 5.22 -9.18
CA MET A 86 -8.44 4.25 -8.10
C MET A 86 -7.26 4.59 -7.19
N HIS A 87 -7.52 4.57 -5.88
CA HIS A 87 -6.50 4.60 -4.85
C HIS A 87 -6.44 3.23 -4.18
N THR A 88 -5.26 2.60 -4.18
CA THR A 88 -5.05 1.31 -3.50
C THR A 88 -4.45 1.52 -2.12
N GLY A 89 -4.91 0.72 -1.16
CA GLY A 89 -4.21 0.51 0.10
C GLY A 89 -2.84 -0.16 -0.10
N PRO A 90 -2.14 -0.55 0.98
CA PRO A 90 -0.81 -1.15 0.89
C PRO A 90 -0.77 -2.40 -0.01
N MET A 91 -0.08 -2.29 -1.15
CA MET A 91 0.12 -3.38 -2.12
C MET A 91 1.45 -4.11 -1.96
N LYS A 92 2.38 -3.55 -1.18
CA LYS A 92 3.68 -4.17 -0.94
C LYS A 92 3.53 -5.34 0.02
N ARG A 93 4.37 -6.36 -0.16
CA ARG A 93 4.48 -7.48 0.79
C ARG A 93 4.74 -6.92 2.19
N ALA A 94 3.81 -7.16 3.10
CA ALA A 94 3.97 -6.81 4.50
C ALA A 94 4.99 -7.75 5.17
N GLY A 95 5.60 -7.28 6.26
CA GLY A 95 6.56 -8.05 7.06
C GLY A 95 5.86 -9.12 7.88
N GLY A 96 5.42 -10.20 7.24
CA GLY A 96 5.02 -11.44 7.89
C GLY A 96 6.23 -12.35 8.05
N VAL A 97 6.34 -13.03 9.19
CA VAL A 97 7.33 -14.09 9.39
C VAL A 97 6.84 -15.37 8.72
N GLN A 98 7.65 -15.96 7.85
CA GLN A 98 7.48 -17.33 7.35
C GLN A 98 8.59 -18.16 8.01
N GLY A 99 8.23 -19.17 8.78
CA GLY A 99 9.14 -20.02 9.55
C GLY A 99 8.93 -21.49 9.24
#